data_AF-A0A5M4DE43-F1
#
_entry.id   AF-A0A5M4DE43-F1
#
_cell.length_a   1.000
_cell.length_b   1.000
_cell.length_c   1.000
_cell.angle_alpha   90.00
_cell.angle_beta   90.00
_cell.angle_gamma   90.00
#
_symmetry.space_group_name_H-M   'P 1'
#
loop_
_entity.id
_entity.type
_entity.pdbx_description
1 polymer ?
#
loop_
_entity_poly.entity_id
_entity_poly.type
_entity_poly.pdbx_seq_one_letter_code
_entity_poly.pdbx_strand_id
1 'polypeptide(L)'
;MWMPLVPAGLEMGTMRFASGSHQLGSIRPISISDESETFFEEFIAANGYEVSEPPILQAGDATFHSGWVLHAAGGNRSSITREAMTIIYFEDGARLLEPDHADRQRDLERWHPGQQPGELAASRLNPIVFARGAVP
;
A
#
# COMPACT_ATOMS: atom_id res chain seq x y z
N MET A 1 -0.11 3.14 -5.31
CA MET A 1 -1.23 3.15 -6.26
C MET A 1 -1.97 1.83 -6.17
N TRP A 2 -3.29 1.89 -6.20
CA TRP A 2 -4.16 0.73 -6.36
C TRP A 2 -5.17 1.03 -7.47
N MET A 3 -5.30 0.12 -8.43
CA MET A 3 -6.15 0.26 -9.61
C MET A 3 -6.92 -1.05 -9.83
N PRO A 4 -8.26 -1.06 -9.83
CA PRO A 4 -8.99 -2.26 -10.17
C PRO A 4 -8.94 -2.49 -11.68
N LEU A 5 -8.84 -3.76 -12.07
CA LEU A 5 -8.83 -4.21 -13.48
C LEU A 5 -10.24 -4.58 -13.97
N VAL A 6 -11.21 -4.57 -13.06
CA VAL A 6 -12.64 -4.78 -13.28
C VAL A 6 -13.42 -3.71 -12.52
N PRO A 7 -14.67 -3.37 -12.89
CA PRO A 7 -15.51 -2.52 -12.04
C PRO A 7 -15.62 -3.09 -10.62
N ALA A 8 -15.27 -2.29 -9.62
CA ALA A 8 -15.25 -2.70 -8.22
C ALA A 8 -16.12 -1.73 -7.39
N GLY A 9 -17.23 -2.24 -6.87
CA GLY A 9 -18.08 -1.53 -5.91
C GLY A 9 -17.92 -2.10 -4.49
N LEU A 10 -18.72 -1.56 -3.55
CA LEU A 10 -18.71 -1.95 -2.14
C LEU A 10 -18.89 -3.47 -1.89
N GLU A 11 -19.60 -4.17 -2.76
CA GLU A 11 -19.79 -5.62 -2.68
C GLU A 11 -18.52 -6.44 -2.96
N MET A 12 -17.61 -5.92 -3.78
CA MET A 12 -16.30 -6.52 -4.03
C MET A 12 -15.28 -6.19 -2.93
N GLY A 13 -15.63 -5.27 -2.04
CA GLY A 13 -14.72 -4.68 -1.07
C GLY A 13 -13.73 -3.77 -1.76
N THR A 14 -13.98 -2.47 -1.78
CA THR A 14 -13.00 -1.51 -2.30
C THR A 14 -11.97 -1.15 -1.22
N MET A 15 -11.00 -0.31 -1.59
CA MET A 15 -10.06 0.25 -0.61
C MET A 15 -10.77 1.29 0.26
N ARG A 16 -10.54 1.23 1.57
CA ARG A 16 -10.97 2.21 2.57
C ARG A 16 -9.74 2.90 3.15
N PHE A 17 -9.84 4.19 3.44
CA PHE A 17 -8.72 5.01 3.89
C PHE A 17 -9.14 5.85 5.09
N ALA A 18 -8.35 5.86 6.16
CA ALA A 18 -8.52 6.82 7.25
C ALA A 18 -7.86 8.16 6.86
N SER A 19 -8.67 9.16 6.51
CA SER A 19 -8.24 10.47 6.04
C SER A 19 -7.35 11.16 7.07
N GLY A 20 -6.16 11.63 6.65
CA GLY A 20 -5.21 12.32 7.53
C GLY A 20 -4.29 11.42 8.37
N SER A 21 -4.56 10.11 8.46
CA SER A 21 -3.78 9.17 9.30
C SER A 21 -2.28 9.11 8.98
N HIS A 22 -1.88 9.42 7.74
CA HIS A 22 -0.48 9.48 7.32
C HIS A 22 0.40 10.46 8.14
N GLN A 23 -0.20 11.43 8.82
CA GLN A 23 0.53 12.39 9.66
C GLN A 23 1.08 11.77 10.94
N LEU A 24 0.56 10.61 11.36
CA LEU A 24 1.03 9.89 12.55
C LEU A 24 2.36 9.17 12.32
N GLY A 25 2.72 8.87 11.07
CA GLY A 25 3.85 7.99 10.77
C GLY A 25 3.59 6.54 11.21
N SER A 26 4.65 5.87 11.69
CA SER A 26 4.57 4.47 12.12
C SER A 26 3.89 4.34 13.49
N ILE A 27 2.72 3.72 13.53
CA ILE A 27 1.94 3.55 14.78
C ILE A 27 2.40 2.32 15.56
N ARG A 28 2.44 1.14 14.93
CA ARG A 28 2.84 -0.11 15.58
C ARG A 28 3.21 -1.18 14.55
N PRO A 29 4.28 -1.97 14.77
CA PRO A 29 4.55 -3.15 13.97
C PRO A 29 3.62 -4.27 14.43
N ILE A 30 2.44 -4.38 13.81
CA ILE A 30 1.54 -5.53 13.99
C ILE A 30 1.40 -6.20 12.62
N SER A 31 1.61 -7.52 12.58
CA SER A 31 1.32 -8.31 11.39
C SER A 31 -0.18 -8.33 11.10
N ILE A 32 -0.55 -8.58 9.85
CA ILE A 32 -1.95 -8.67 9.43
C ILE A 32 -2.62 -9.86 10.14
N SER A 33 -3.59 -9.55 11.01
CA SER A 33 -4.40 -10.50 11.76
C SER A 33 -5.74 -9.87 12.18
N ASP A 34 -6.68 -10.68 12.65
CA ASP A 34 -7.98 -10.20 13.17
C ASP A 34 -7.80 -9.27 14.38
N GLU A 35 -6.78 -9.51 15.20
CA GLU A 35 -6.43 -8.63 16.32
C GLU A 35 -5.90 -7.28 15.83
N SER A 36 -5.11 -7.27 14.75
CA SER A 36 -4.61 -6.03 14.15
C SER A 36 -5.77 -5.21 13.55
N GLU A 37 -6.73 -5.88 12.91
CA GLU A 37 -7.92 -5.24 12.35
C GLU A 37 -8.76 -4.59 13.46
N THR A 38 -9.09 -5.35 14.50
CA THR A 38 -9.85 -4.85 15.66
C THR A 38 -9.16 -3.63 16.30
N PHE A 39 -7.85 -3.72 16.54
CA PHE A 39 -7.07 -2.62 17.10
C PHE A 39 -7.14 -1.35 16.24
N PHE A 40 -6.94 -1.48 14.92
CA PHE A 40 -6.96 -0.31 14.04
C PHE A 40 -8.36 0.28 13.86
N GLU A 41 -9.41 -0.54 13.85
CA GLU A 41 -10.79 -0.04 13.83
C GLU A 41 -11.12 0.77 15.08
N GLU A 42 -10.79 0.25 16.27
CA GLU A 42 -10.95 0.98 17.54
C GLU A 42 -10.11 2.26 17.56
N PHE A 43 -8.85 2.19 17.10
CA PHE A 43 -7.96 3.34 17.03
C PHE A 43 -8.50 4.43 16.11
N ILE A 44 -8.99 4.05 14.92
CA ILE A 44 -9.57 4.97 13.94
C ILE A 44 -10.80 5.68 14.55
N ALA A 45 -11.70 4.92 15.17
CA ALA A 45 -12.91 5.46 15.81
C ALA A 45 -12.58 6.38 16.99
N ALA A 46 -11.69 5.95 17.89
CA ALA A 46 -11.31 6.71 19.09
C ALA A 46 -10.64 8.05 18.76
N ASN A 47 -9.91 8.13 17.63
CA ASN A 47 -9.25 9.35 17.18
C ASN A 47 -10.09 10.17 16.20
N GLY A 48 -11.32 9.74 15.89
CA GLY A 48 -12.25 10.49 15.04
C GLY A 48 -11.80 10.63 13.59
N TYR A 49 -11.02 9.66 13.09
CA TYR A 49 -10.61 9.66 11.69
C TYR A 49 -11.81 9.45 10.77
N GLU A 50 -11.98 10.32 9.78
CA GLU A 50 -12.93 10.09 8.69
C GLU A 50 -12.46 8.92 7.83
N VAL A 51 -13.32 7.92 7.63
CA VAL A 51 -13.04 6.80 6.74
C VAL A 51 -13.67 7.07 5.38
N SER A 52 -12.82 7.26 4.36
CA SER A 52 -13.23 7.41 2.98
C SER A 52 -13.18 6.07 2.25
N GLU A 53 -14.26 5.69 1.58
CA GLU A 53 -14.34 4.53 0.69
C GLU A 53 -15.02 4.95 -0.62
N PRO A 54 -14.33 4.83 -1.78
CA PRO A 54 -14.97 5.08 -3.06
C PRO A 54 -16.14 4.09 -3.27
N PRO A 55 -17.37 4.58 -3.55
CA PRO A 55 -18.53 3.68 -3.66
C PRO A 55 -18.44 2.75 -4.87
N ILE A 56 -17.80 3.22 -5.94
CA ILE A 56 -17.46 2.44 -7.13
C ILE A 56 -16.17 2.98 -7.75
N LEU A 57 -15.36 2.06 -8.26
CA LEU A 57 -14.22 2.34 -9.13
C LEU A 57 -14.43 1.55 -10.42
N GLN A 58 -14.37 2.23 -11.55
CA GLN A 58 -14.37 1.57 -12.86
C GLN A 58 -13.01 0.93 -13.12
N ALA A 59 -12.97 -0.03 -14.05
CA ALA A 59 -11.70 -0.58 -14.50
C ALA A 59 -10.79 0.54 -15.03
N GLY A 60 -9.58 0.63 -14.48
CA GLY A 60 -8.61 1.68 -14.82
C GLY A 60 -8.68 2.94 -13.96
N ASP A 61 -9.69 3.12 -13.10
CA ASP A 61 -9.63 4.15 -12.06
C ASP A 61 -8.48 3.86 -11.09
N ALA A 62 -7.90 4.88 -10.46
CA ALA A 62 -6.78 4.68 -9.56
C ALA A 62 -6.92 5.48 -8.28
N THR A 63 -6.55 4.84 -7.17
CA THR A 63 -6.32 5.51 -5.90
C THR A 63 -4.84 5.58 -5.60
N PHE A 64 -4.43 6.70 -4.99
CA PHE A 64 -3.08 6.93 -4.51
C PHE A 64 -3.16 7.21 -3.01
N HIS A 65 -2.28 6.55 -2.26
CA HIS A 65 -2.17 6.72 -0.82
C HIS A 65 -0.70 6.75 -0.43
N SER A 66 -0.36 7.55 0.58
CA SER A 66 0.97 7.57 1.18
C SER A 66 1.21 6.29 1.98
N GLY A 67 2.47 5.88 2.14
CA GLY A 67 2.86 4.66 2.86
C GLY A 67 2.41 4.62 4.33
N TRP A 68 2.12 5.78 4.93
CA TRP A 68 1.61 5.88 6.31
C TRP A 68 0.08 6.01 6.43
N VAL A 69 -0.65 6.03 5.30
CA VAL A 69 -2.12 6.04 5.37
C VAL A 69 -2.58 4.68 5.91
N LEU A 70 -3.34 4.68 7.01
CA LEU A 70 -4.08 3.50 7.43
C LEU A 70 -5.15 3.20 6.38
N HIS A 71 -5.10 1.99 5.84
CA HIS A 71 -6.01 1.54 4.80
C HIS A 71 -6.34 0.06 4.96
N ALA A 72 -7.50 -0.32 4.45
CA ALA A 72 -8.00 -1.69 4.44
C ALA A 72 -8.74 -1.95 3.14
N ALA A 73 -9.01 -3.22 2.83
CA ALA A 73 -9.92 -3.60 1.75
C ALA A 73 -10.98 -4.53 2.31
N GLY A 74 -12.24 -4.30 1.96
CA GLY A 74 -13.33 -5.19 2.36
C GLY A 74 -13.21 -6.58 1.72
N GLY A 75 -13.92 -7.54 2.29
CA GLY A 75 -14.09 -8.87 1.69
C GLY A 75 -14.94 -8.82 0.41
N ASN A 76 -14.55 -9.60 -0.59
CA ASN A 76 -15.30 -9.74 -1.83
C ASN A 76 -16.48 -10.71 -1.63
N ARG A 77 -17.71 -10.20 -1.70
CA ARG A 77 -18.96 -10.95 -1.58
C ARG A 77 -19.66 -11.18 -2.94
N SER A 78 -19.04 -10.72 -4.03
CA SER A 78 -19.57 -10.93 -5.38
C SER A 78 -19.21 -12.33 -5.91
N SER A 79 -19.77 -12.69 -7.06
CA SER A 79 -19.42 -13.92 -7.79
C SER A 79 -18.22 -13.78 -8.72
N ILE A 80 -17.58 -12.60 -8.76
CA ILE A 80 -16.50 -12.27 -9.69
C ILE A 80 -15.22 -11.99 -8.89
N THR A 81 -14.09 -12.47 -9.38
CA THR A 81 -12.77 -12.17 -8.79
C THR A 81 -12.45 -10.68 -8.87
N ARG A 82 -12.11 -10.06 -7.73
CA ARG A 82 -11.62 -8.68 -7.69
C ARG A 82 -10.15 -8.65 -8.12
N GLU A 83 -9.92 -8.36 -9.39
CA GLU A 83 -8.58 -8.19 -9.95
C GLU A 83 -8.10 -6.73 -9.79
N ALA A 84 -6.87 -6.55 -9.31
CA ALA A 84 -6.29 -5.23 -9.12
C ALA A 84 -4.80 -5.23 -9.40
N MET A 85 -4.31 -4.07 -9.84
CA MET A 85 -2.90 -3.76 -9.97
C MET A 85 -2.46 -2.83 -8.84
N THR A 86 -1.34 -3.17 -8.20
CA THR A 86 -0.69 -2.33 -7.20
C THR A 86 0.69 -1.91 -7.69
N ILE A 87 1.02 -0.64 -7.48
CA ILE A 87 2.37 -0.11 -7.70
C ILE A 87 2.77 0.69 -6.47
N ILE A 88 3.94 0.38 -5.92
CA ILE A 88 4.56 1.13 -4.83
C ILE A 88 5.66 2.00 -5.46
N TYR A 89 5.61 3.30 -5.16
CA TYR A 89 6.65 4.25 -5.53
C TYR A 89 7.42 4.64 -4.27
N PHE A 90 8.73 4.79 -4.40
CA PHE A 90 9.59 5.28 -3.33
C PHE A 90 10.59 6.30 -3.90
N GLU A 91 11.21 7.06 -3.01
CA GLU A 91 12.12 8.15 -3.37
C GLU A 91 13.39 7.61 -4.06
N ASP A 92 13.81 8.27 -5.15
CA ASP A 92 15.12 8.00 -5.76
C ASP A 92 16.24 8.35 -4.78
N GLY A 93 17.21 7.45 -4.65
CA GLY A 93 18.26 7.55 -3.64
C GLY A 93 17.92 6.93 -2.27
N ALA A 94 16.73 6.35 -2.10
CA ALA A 94 16.39 5.57 -0.92
C ALA A 94 17.39 4.41 -0.71
N ARG A 95 17.61 4.02 0.55
CA ARG A 95 18.50 2.92 0.92
C ARG A 95 17.72 1.76 1.53
N LEU A 96 18.19 0.56 1.25
CA LEU A 96 17.63 -0.67 1.82
C LEU A 96 17.93 -0.72 3.32
N LEU A 97 16.90 -0.98 4.12
CA LEU A 97 17.04 -1.18 5.56
C LEU A 97 17.41 -2.63 5.86
N GLU A 98 18.05 -2.85 7.00
CA GLU A 98 18.22 -4.18 7.56
C GLU A 98 16.83 -4.77 7.89
N PRO A 99 16.46 -5.94 7.35
CA PRO A 99 15.20 -6.57 7.67
C PRO A 99 15.11 -6.96 9.14
N ASP A 100 14.08 -6.47 9.84
CA ASP A 100 13.75 -6.79 11.23
C ASP A 100 12.63 -7.85 11.37
N HIS A 101 12.10 -8.34 10.24
CA HIS A 101 11.04 -9.33 10.18
C HIS A 101 11.23 -10.26 8.97
N ALA A 102 10.81 -11.52 9.09
CA ALA A 102 10.95 -12.52 8.03
C ALA A 102 10.25 -12.11 6.72
N ASP A 103 9.15 -11.35 6.82
CA ASP A 103 8.41 -10.87 5.65
C ASP A 103 9.23 -9.80 4.90
N ARG A 104 9.88 -8.90 5.62
CA ARG A 104 10.76 -7.89 5.02
C ARG A 104 12.01 -8.51 4.40
N GLN A 105 12.52 -9.60 4.97
CA GLN A 105 13.60 -10.39 4.36
C GLN A 105 13.15 -10.96 3.00
N ARG A 106 11.95 -11.54 2.94
CA ARG A 106 11.39 -12.06 1.68
C ARG A 106 11.12 -10.96 0.66
N ASP A 107 10.67 -9.79 1.11
CA ASP A 107 10.48 -8.63 0.23
C ASP A 107 11.81 -8.13 -0.34
N LEU A 108 12.86 -8.05 0.48
CA LEU A 108 14.22 -7.71 0.02
C LEU A 108 14.68 -8.68 -1.07
N GLU A 109 14.60 -9.98 -0.82
CA GLU A 109 15.02 -11.02 -1.77
C GLU A 109 14.23 -10.99 -3.08
N ARG A 110 12.91 -10.74 -2.99
CA ARG A 110 12.00 -10.78 -4.14
C ARG A 110 12.06 -9.50 -4.98
N TRP A 111 12.06 -8.33 -4.34
CA TRP A 111 11.89 -7.03 -5.00
C TRP A 111 13.20 -6.29 -5.23
N HIS A 112 14.27 -6.65 -4.50
CA HIS A 112 15.60 -6.08 -4.65
C HIS A 112 16.67 -7.17 -4.89
N PRO A 113 16.50 -8.01 -5.93
CA PRO A 113 17.38 -9.14 -6.16
C PRO A 113 18.83 -8.69 -6.38
N GLY A 114 19.75 -9.30 -5.63
CA GLY A 114 21.18 -9.04 -5.70
C GLY A 114 21.64 -7.78 -4.95
N GLN A 115 20.74 -7.11 -4.23
CA GLN A 115 21.10 -5.97 -3.40
C GLN A 115 21.19 -6.35 -1.91
N GLN A 116 21.97 -5.58 -1.15
CA GLN A 116 22.16 -5.75 0.29
C GLN A 116 21.63 -4.55 1.08
N PRO A 117 21.27 -4.73 2.36
CA PRO A 117 20.99 -3.62 3.25
C PRO A 117 22.11 -2.55 3.23
N GLY A 118 21.71 -1.29 3.31
CA GLY A 118 22.58 -0.12 3.21
C GLY A 118 22.85 0.35 1.78
N GLU A 119 22.67 -0.49 0.75
CA GLU A 119 22.79 -0.09 -0.65
C GLU A 119 21.61 0.79 -1.10
N LEU A 120 21.79 1.50 -2.21
CA LEU A 120 20.69 2.22 -2.87
C LEU A 120 19.63 1.22 -3.35
N ALA A 121 18.35 1.50 -3.14
CA ALA A 121 17.23 0.69 -3.60
C ALA A 121 17.03 0.88 -5.12
N ALA A 122 17.90 0.29 -5.93
CA ALA A 122 18.01 0.53 -7.38
C ALA A 122 18.26 -0.77 -8.16
N SER A 123 17.55 -1.85 -7.82
CA SER A 123 17.63 -3.11 -8.54
C SER A 123 17.06 -2.99 -9.95
N ARG A 124 17.34 -3.97 -10.80
CA ARG A 124 16.73 -4.10 -12.14
C ARG A 124 15.20 -4.14 -12.16
N LEU A 125 14.56 -4.39 -11.02
CA LEU A 125 13.09 -4.43 -10.88
C LEU A 125 12.50 -3.06 -10.48
N ASN A 126 13.33 -2.10 -10.07
CA ASN A 126 12.90 -0.80 -9.59
C ASN A 126 13.49 0.31 -10.46
N PRO A 127 12.99 0.49 -11.70
CA PRO A 127 13.48 1.53 -12.60
C PRO A 127 13.06 2.93 -12.14
N ILE A 128 13.82 3.94 -12.55
CA ILE A 128 13.40 5.33 -12.45
C ILE A 128 12.17 5.54 -13.36
N VAL A 129 11.05 5.92 -12.76
CA VAL A 129 9.79 6.17 -13.48
C VAL A 129 9.59 7.63 -13.88
N PHE A 130 10.31 8.56 -13.23
CA PHE A 130 10.25 9.99 -13.52
C PHE A 130 11.56 10.67 -13.09
N ALA A 131 12.12 11.50 -13.97
CA ALA A 131 13.26 12.36 -13.65
C ALA A 131 12.98 13.78 -14.14
N ARG A 132 13.05 14.77 -13.23
CA ARG A 132 12.82 16.17 -13.60
C ARG A 132 14.00 16.68 -14.43
N GLY A 133 13.76 17.01 -15.69
CA GLY A 133 14.78 17.59 -16.58
C GLY A 133 15.42 16.61 -17.57
N ALA A 134 14.99 15.35 -17.60
CA ALA A 134 15.26 14.47 -18.72
C ALA A 134 14.40 14.94 -19.91
N VAL A 135 15.00 15.68 -20.84
CA VAL A 135 14.41 15.91 -22.17
C VAL A 135 14.50 14.57 -22.92
N PRO A 136 13.43 14.11 -23.59
CA PRO A 136 13.44 12.85 -24.33
C PRO A 136 14.55 12.78 -25.39
#